data_AF-A0A7M2V0T3-F1
#
_entry.id   AF-A0A7M2V0T3-F1
#
_cell.length_a   1.000
_cell.length_b   1.000
_cell.length_c   1.000
_cell.angle_alpha   90.00
_cell.angle_beta   90.00
_cell.angle_gamma   90.00
#
_symmetry.space_group_name_H-M   'P 1'
#
loop_
_entity.id
_entity.type
_entity.pdbx_description
1 polymer ?
#
loop_
_entity_poly.entity_id
_entity_poly.type
_entity_poly.pdbx_seq_one_letter_code
_entity_poly.pdbx_strand_id
1 'polypeptide(L)'
;MAIQGIGSTTSLLNTIDRKTELQQTFKNLMAKATDNLNAMSSDKAQASTMSNGATRSRTAVQEDILRYAQASSQDAERLAHDMAYSRSDISYDLTESIKTNRMEDIKLASTGEKVGDDYKRQFYHNASKMDAQRMQIYNTEKAKGTDPVIILSKMIDFTNSQSRDYLAATGWLA
;
A
#
# COMPACT_ATOMS: atom_id res chain seq x y z
N MET A 1 -15.33 -35.50 37.17
CA MET A 1 -15.92 -34.54 36.20
C MET A 1 -15.00 -33.33 36.10
N ALA A 2 -14.81 -32.85 34.86
CA ALA A 2 -13.93 -31.76 34.43
C ALA A 2 -14.21 -30.42 35.18
N ILE A 3 -13.32 -29.42 35.22
CA ILE A 3 -12.90 -28.55 34.10
C ILE A 3 -11.53 -27.89 34.37
N GLN A 4 -10.67 -27.90 33.35
CA GLN A 4 -9.44 -27.11 33.19
C GLN A 4 -9.73 -25.62 32.97
N GLY A 5 -8.80 -24.74 33.34
CA GLY A 5 -8.61 -23.49 32.60
C GLY A 5 -8.27 -22.27 33.44
N ILE A 6 -6.99 -22.06 33.73
CA ILE A 6 -6.46 -20.72 34.00
C ILE A 6 -5.24 -20.52 33.11
N GLY A 7 -5.48 -20.20 31.85
CA GLY A 7 -4.45 -19.80 30.89
C GLY A 7 -4.08 -18.34 31.13
N SER A 8 -2.86 -18.13 31.63
CA SER A 8 -2.06 -16.88 31.70
C SER A 8 -2.64 -15.62 31.06
N THR A 9 -3.11 -14.71 31.92
CA THR A 9 -3.44 -13.30 31.60
C THR A 9 -2.24 -12.48 31.12
N THR A 10 -1.02 -12.95 31.36
CA THR A 10 0.24 -12.35 30.90
C THR A 10 0.47 -12.42 29.38
N SER A 11 -0.13 -13.40 28.69
CA SER A 11 0.00 -13.55 27.23
C SER A 11 -0.82 -12.50 26.47
N LEU A 12 -1.98 -12.14 26.99
CA LEU A 12 -2.90 -11.20 26.35
C LEU A 12 -2.40 -9.75 26.46
N LEU A 13 -1.87 -9.36 27.63
CA LEU A 13 -1.26 -8.03 27.84
C LEU A 13 -0.09 -7.79 26.88
N ASN A 14 0.87 -8.72 26.81
CA ASN A 14 2.02 -8.62 25.90
C ASN A 14 1.64 -8.54 24.41
N THR A 15 0.50 -9.12 24.03
CA THR A 15 0.01 -9.09 22.63
C THR A 15 -0.68 -7.77 22.31
N ILE A 16 -1.40 -7.19 23.28
CA ILE A 16 -2.05 -5.89 23.15
C ILE A 16 -1.01 -4.75 23.12
N ASP A 17 0.01 -4.84 23.96
CA ASP A 17 1.09 -3.85 24.01
C ASP A 17 1.89 -3.82 22.70
N ARG A 18 2.27 -4.99 22.16
CA ARG A 18 2.94 -5.07 20.85
C ARG A 18 2.08 -4.54 19.70
N LYS A 19 0.77 -4.80 19.70
CA LYS A 19 -0.12 -4.30 18.65
C LYS A 19 -0.22 -2.77 18.68
N THR A 20 -0.22 -2.19 19.88
CA THR A 20 -0.28 -0.74 20.08
C THR A 20 1.03 -0.08 19.67
N GLU A 21 2.18 -0.66 20.04
CA GLU A 21 3.50 -0.18 19.60
C GLU A 21 3.68 -0.25 18.09
N LEU A 22 3.24 -1.33 17.44
CA LEU A 22 3.31 -1.48 15.98
C LEU A 22 2.46 -0.42 15.26
N GLN A 23 1.26 -0.16 15.76
CA GLN A 23 0.37 0.88 15.23
C GLN A 23 0.95 2.28 15.41
N GLN A 24 1.56 2.55 16.57
CA GLN A 24 2.20 3.84 16.86
C GLN A 24 3.45 4.04 16.00
N THR A 25 4.25 2.98 15.82
CA THR A 25 5.44 3.00 14.97
C THR A 25 5.08 3.21 13.50
N PHE A 26 4.01 2.55 13.03
CA PHE A 26 3.49 2.76 11.68
C PHE A 26 2.97 4.19 11.48
N LYS A 27 2.21 4.74 12.44
CA LYS A 27 1.75 6.14 12.39
C LYS A 27 2.93 7.13 12.38
N ASN A 28 3.95 6.90 13.21
CA ASN A 28 5.15 7.74 13.26
C ASN A 28 5.98 7.65 11.98
N LEU A 29 6.02 6.47 11.34
CA LEU A 29 6.67 6.27 10.04
C LEU A 29 5.91 7.03 8.93
N MET A 30 4.59 6.95 8.92
CA MET A 30 3.74 7.68 7.96
C MET A 30 3.84 9.20 8.14
N ALA A 31 3.92 9.69 9.39
CA ALA A 31 4.13 11.10 9.67
C ALA A 31 5.50 11.61 9.18
N LYS A 32 6.58 10.86 9.47
CA LYS A 32 7.93 11.20 8.99
C LYS A 32 8.07 11.14 7.47
N ALA A 33 7.36 10.21 6.81
CA ALA A 33 7.32 10.14 5.35
C ALA A 33 6.62 11.36 4.74
N THR A 34 5.54 11.83 5.39
CA THR A 34 4.81 13.05 4.98
C THR A 34 5.68 14.31 5.10
N ASP A 35 6.45 14.42 6.17
CA ASP A 35 7.38 15.55 6.36
C ASP A 35 8.53 15.55 5.35
N ASN A 36 9.05 14.38 4.97
CA ASN A 36 10.10 14.24 3.95
C ASN A 36 9.60 14.54 2.52
N LEU A 37 8.34 14.21 2.21
CA LEU A 37 7.71 14.54 0.93
C LEU A 37 7.58 16.06 0.71
N ASN A 38 7.27 16.79 1.77
CA ASN A 38 7.21 18.25 1.76
C ASN A 38 8.60 18.89 1.58
N ALA A 39 9.65 18.25 2.10
CA ALA A 39 11.03 18.70 1.90
C ALA A 39 11.56 18.41 0.48
N MET A 40 11.15 17.29 -0.15
CA MET A 40 11.62 16.88 -1.48
C MET A 40 10.89 17.53 -2.66
N SER A 41 9.73 18.15 -2.43
CA SER A 41 8.97 18.85 -3.49
C SER A 41 9.68 20.08 -4.06
N SER A 42 10.71 20.60 -3.37
CA SER A 42 11.49 21.76 -3.85
C SER A 42 12.61 21.41 -4.83
N ASP A 43 13.06 20.15 -4.88
CA ASP A 43 14.31 19.79 -5.60
C ASP A 43 14.13 18.95 -6.88
N LYS A 44 12.89 18.57 -7.25
CA LYS A 44 12.67 17.63 -8.37
C LYS A 44 11.87 18.19 -9.54
N ALA A 45 12.18 19.41 -9.94
CA ALA A 45 11.83 19.91 -11.27
C ALA A 45 12.85 19.42 -12.33
N GLN A 46 12.99 18.10 -12.54
CA GLN A 46 13.61 17.51 -13.75
C GLN A 46 13.63 15.98 -13.68
N ALA A 47 12.70 15.32 -14.40
CA ALA A 47 12.87 14.00 -15.02
C ALA A 47 11.52 13.57 -15.66
N SER A 48 11.11 14.29 -16.70
CA SER A 48 10.00 13.91 -17.56
C SER A 48 10.55 13.42 -18.89
N THR A 49 10.72 12.10 -19.00
CA THR A 49 10.79 11.43 -20.32
C THR A 49 9.86 10.23 -20.30
N MET A 50 8.88 10.28 -21.20
CA MET A 50 7.83 9.28 -21.38
C MET A 50 8.42 7.95 -21.85
N SER A 51 8.07 6.87 -21.15
CA SER A 51 8.10 5.50 -21.67
C SER A 51 6.84 4.80 -21.18
N ASN A 52 6.06 4.26 -22.13
CA ASN A 52 4.81 3.54 -21.93
C ASN A 52 5.03 2.13 -21.35
N GLY A 53 5.82 2.03 -20.29
CA GLY A 53 6.22 0.77 -19.65
C GLY A 53 7.59 0.79 -19.00
N ALA A 54 8.09 1.94 -18.54
CA ALA A 54 9.27 1.96 -17.68
C ALA A 54 8.84 1.54 -16.27
N THR A 55 9.24 0.35 -15.83
CA THR A 55 9.21 -0.07 -14.43
C THR A 55 9.77 1.06 -13.59
N ARG A 56 8.93 1.68 -12.75
CA ARG A 56 9.42 2.71 -11.85
C ARG A 56 10.36 2.06 -10.84
N SER A 57 11.49 2.70 -10.57
CA SER A 57 12.35 2.30 -9.45
C SER A 57 11.55 2.39 -8.15
N ARG A 58 11.91 1.55 -7.18
CA ARG A 58 11.27 1.56 -5.87
C ARG A 58 11.46 2.91 -5.17
N THR A 59 10.42 3.37 -4.48
CA THR A 59 10.51 4.55 -3.62
C THR A 59 11.26 4.23 -2.34
N ALA A 60 11.76 5.25 -1.63
CA ALA A 60 12.41 5.05 -0.33
C ALA A 60 11.48 4.33 0.68
N VAL A 61 10.18 4.65 0.67
CA VAL A 61 9.18 3.99 1.51
C VAL A 61 9.05 2.50 1.16
N GLN A 62 9.09 2.14 -0.13
CA GLN A 62 9.03 0.74 -0.55
C GLN A 62 10.27 -0.03 -0.12
N GLU A 63 11.47 0.56 -0.22
CA GLU A 63 12.70 -0.05 0.28
C GLU A 63 12.71 -0.18 1.81
N ASP A 64 12.15 0.80 2.52
CA ASP A 64 11.97 0.75 3.97
C ASP A 64 11.02 -0.36 4.40
N ILE A 65 9.91 -0.56 3.66
CA ILE A 65 8.98 -1.68 3.87
C ILE A 65 9.70 -3.02 3.69
N LEU A 66 10.54 -3.16 2.65
CA LEU A 66 11.30 -4.38 2.42
C LEU A 66 12.34 -4.64 3.51
N ARG A 67 13.05 -3.61 3.96
CA ARG A 67 13.99 -3.71 5.08
C ARG A 67 13.29 -4.07 6.38
N TYR A 68 12.10 -3.52 6.64
CA TYR A 68 11.28 -3.90 7.79
C TYR A 68 10.84 -5.36 7.68
N ALA A 69 10.38 -5.81 6.51
CA ALA A 69 9.99 -7.18 6.27
C ALA A 69 11.14 -8.19 6.48
N GLN A 70 12.38 -7.80 6.17
CA GLN A 70 13.57 -8.64 6.44
C GLN A 70 13.79 -8.93 7.92
N ALA A 71 13.30 -8.08 8.84
CA ALA A 71 13.47 -8.30 10.27
C ALA A 71 12.58 -9.43 10.83
N SER A 72 11.51 -9.80 10.11
CA SER A 72 10.51 -10.77 10.58
C SER A 72 9.81 -11.45 9.40
N SER A 73 10.07 -12.74 9.22
CA SER A 73 9.42 -13.55 8.18
C SER A 73 7.89 -13.58 8.34
N GLN A 74 7.38 -13.49 9.57
CA GLN A 74 5.95 -13.41 9.84
C GLN A 74 5.34 -12.08 9.35
N ASP A 75 6.04 -10.96 9.58
CA ASP A 75 5.56 -9.66 9.12
C ASP A 75 5.70 -9.54 7.60
N ALA A 76 6.76 -10.09 7.01
CA ALA A 76 6.91 -10.20 5.56
C ALA A 76 5.77 -10.98 4.91
N GLU A 77 5.41 -12.14 5.48
CA GLU A 77 4.28 -12.95 5.01
C GLU A 77 2.96 -12.20 5.12
N ARG A 78 2.73 -11.53 6.25
CA ARG A 78 1.54 -10.73 6.45
C ARG A 78 1.44 -9.61 5.42
N LEU A 79 2.52 -8.86 5.22
CA LEU A 79 2.56 -7.77 4.24
C LEU A 79 2.34 -8.29 2.82
N ALA A 80 2.95 -9.42 2.46
CA ALA A 80 2.76 -10.05 1.16
C ALA A 80 1.30 -10.48 0.97
N HIS A 81 0.71 -11.15 1.96
CA HIS A 81 -0.69 -11.56 1.94
C HIS A 81 -1.64 -10.36 1.85
N ASP A 82 -1.48 -9.37 2.73
CA ASP A 82 -2.30 -8.16 2.74
C ASP A 82 -2.22 -7.42 1.39
N MET A 83 -1.02 -7.33 0.79
CA MET A 83 -0.86 -6.72 -0.52
C MET A 83 -1.55 -7.51 -1.63
N ALA A 84 -1.49 -8.84 -1.60
CA ALA A 84 -2.07 -9.74 -2.59
C ALA A 84 -3.61 -9.75 -2.58
N TYR A 85 -4.21 -9.64 -1.40
CA TYR A 85 -5.67 -9.71 -1.22
C TYR A 85 -6.33 -8.33 -1.05
N SER A 86 -5.55 -7.26 -0.90
CA SER A 86 -6.07 -5.90 -0.90
C SER A 86 -6.55 -5.52 -2.31
N ARG A 87 -7.80 -5.08 -2.38
CA ARG A 87 -8.40 -4.56 -3.61
C ARG A 87 -7.85 -3.17 -3.88
N SER A 88 -7.52 -2.91 -5.13
CA SER A 88 -7.12 -1.58 -5.54
C SER A 88 -8.33 -0.64 -5.49
N ASP A 89 -8.13 0.54 -4.91
CA ASP A 89 -9.15 1.57 -4.80
C ASP A 89 -8.58 2.94 -5.18
N ILE A 90 -9.47 3.89 -5.46
CA ILE A 90 -9.10 5.25 -5.81
C ILE A 90 -8.77 6.02 -4.53
N SER A 91 -7.59 6.64 -4.51
CA SER A 91 -7.17 7.58 -3.48
C SER A 91 -7.78 8.95 -3.77
N TYR A 92 -8.79 9.32 -2.98
CA TYR A 92 -9.56 10.55 -3.15
C TYR A 92 -9.02 11.70 -2.29
N ASP A 93 -8.98 12.91 -2.84
CA ASP A 93 -8.99 14.15 -2.05
C ASP A 93 -10.44 14.54 -1.77
N LEU A 94 -10.81 14.48 -0.49
CA LEU A 94 -12.13 14.83 0.01
C LEU A 94 -12.14 16.15 0.79
N THR A 95 -11.02 16.89 0.79
CA THR A 95 -10.85 18.10 1.62
C THR A 95 -11.95 19.12 1.38
N GLU A 96 -12.24 19.45 0.12
CA GLU A 96 -13.28 20.41 -0.23
C GLU A 96 -14.69 19.84 -0.06
N SER A 97 -14.90 18.56 -0.34
CA SER A 97 -16.19 17.91 -0.12
C SER A 97 -16.60 17.89 1.34
N ILE A 98 -15.64 17.68 2.25
CA ILE A 98 -15.87 17.73 3.69
C ILE A 98 -16.16 19.16 4.14
N LYS A 99 -15.39 20.16 3.69
CA LYS A 99 -15.60 21.58 4.05
C LYS A 99 -16.96 22.11 3.62
N THR A 100 -17.42 21.71 2.44
CA THR A 100 -18.66 22.22 1.83
C THR A 100 -19.89 21.35 2.10
N ASN A 101 -19.69 20.15 2.66
CA ASN A 101 -20.71 19.10 2.78
C ASN A 101 -21.38 18.76 1.44
N ARG A 102 -20.59 18.73 0.35
CA ARG A 102 -21.03 18.42 -1.02
C ARG A 102 -20.09 17.43 -1.70
N MET A 103 -20.64 16.36 -2.26
CA MET A 103 -19.87 15.30 -2.93
C MET A 103 -19.63 15.57 -4.43
N GLU A 104 -19.65 16.84 -4.84
CA GLU A 104 -19.69 17.25 -6.24
C GLU A 104 -18.29 17.44 -6.86
N ASP A 105 -17.27 17.66 -6.03
CA ASP A 105 -15.89 17.97 -6.46
C ASP A 105 -14.86 16.94 -5.94
N ILE A 106 -15.23 15.66 -6.01
CA ILE A 106 -14.30 14.57 -5.66
C ILE A 106 -13.15 14.53 -6.67
N LYS A 107 -11.92 14.55 -6.17
CA LYS A 107 -10.69 14.58 -6.97
C LYS A 107 -9.76 13.43 -6.60
N LEU A 108 -8.83 13.10 -7.48
CA LEU A 108 -7.70 12.25 -7.14
C LEU A 108 -6.78 12.97 -6.15
N ALA A 109 -6.37 12.28 -5.09
CA ALA A 109 -5.45 12.81 -4.08
C ALA A 109 -4.07 13.17 -4.66
N SER A 110 -3.65 12.47 -5.70
CA SER A 110 -2.32 12.61 -6.30
C SER A 110 -2.22 13.72 -7.35
N THR A 111 -3.29 13.99 -8.10
CA THR A 111 -3.26 14.91 -9.25
C THR A 111 -4.28 16.04 -9.19
N GLY A 112 -5.28 15.95 -8.29
CA GLY A 112 -6.41 16.89 -8.26
C GLY A 112 -7.40 16.73 -9.42
N GLU A 113 -7.22 15.72 -10.28
CA GLU A 113 -8.13 15.44 -11.41
C GLU A 113 -9.51 15.03 -10.89
N LYS A 114 -10.58 15.54 -11.52
CA LYS A 114 -11.96 15.22 -11.12
C LYS A 114 -12.28 13.75 -11.40
N VAL A 115 -12.89 13.09 -10.42
CA VAL A 115 -13.29 11.67 -10.53
C VAL A 115 -14.78 11.55 -10.82
N GLY A 116 -15.11 11.43 -12.10
CA GLY A 116 -16.47 11.11 -12.56
C GLY A 116 -16.76 9.60 -12.57
N ASP A 117 -18.02 9.23 -12.82
CA ASP A 117 -18.42 7.83 -12.84
C ASP A 117 -17.79 7.03 -13.97
N ASP A 118 -17.54 7.66 -15.13
CA ASP A 118 -16.84 7.02 -16.25
C ASP A 118 -15.41 6.65 -15.88
N TYR A 119 -14.71 7.54 -15.16
CA TYR A 119 -13.38 7.29 -14.61
C TYR A 119 -13.42 6.09 -13.66
N LYS A 120 -14.35 6.08 -12.69
CA LYS A 120 -14.50 4.98 -11.73
C LYS A 120 -14.71 3.64 -12.44
N ARG A 121 -15.61 3.58 -13.43
CA ARG A 121 -15.89 2.34 -14.18
C ARG A 121 -14.64 1.82 -14.89
N GLN A 122 -13.90 2.69 -15.56
CA GLN A 122 -12.67 2.30 -16.25
C GLN A 122 -11.58 1.86 -15.27
N PHE A 123 -11.39 2.61 -14.18
CA PHE A 123 -10.44 2.27 -13.14
C PHE A 123 -10.74 0.88 -12.56
N TYR A 124 -11.94 0.64 -12.05
CA TYR A 124 -12.28 -0.63 -11.41
C TYR A 124 -12.24 -1.82 -12.37
N HIS A 125 -12.58 -1.61 -13.65
CA HIS A 125 -12.42 -2.65 -14.67
C HIS A 125 -10.95 -3.08 -14.82
N ASN A 126 -10.02 -2.11 -14.89
CA ASN A 126 -8.59 -2.40 -15.04
C ASN A 126 -7.95 -2.89 -13.73
N ALA A 127 -8.28 -2.27 -12.61
CA ALA A 127 -7.82 -2.60 -11.27
C ALA A 127 -8.11 -4.07 -10.92
N SER A 128 -9.29 -4.58 -11.27
CA SER A 128 -9.66 -5.98 -11.01
C SER A 128 -8.69 -6.99 -11.65
N LYS A 129 -8.13 -6.68 -12.82
CA LYS A 129 -7.16 -7.53 -13.51
C LYS A 129 -5.81 -7.50 -12.78
N MET A 130 -5.40 -6.32 -12.32
CA MET A 130 -4.15 -6.13 -11.58
C MET A 130 -4.20 -6.82 -10.21
N ASP A 131 -5.34 -6.72 -9.51
CA ASP A 131 -5.57 -7.42 -8.23
C ASP A 131 -5.49 -8.94 -8.42
N ALA A 132 -6.14 -9.48 -9.47
CA ALA A 132 -6.07 -10.90 -9.79
C ALA A 132 -4.63 -11.36 -10.11
N GLN A 133 -3.88 -10.56 -10.88
CA GLN A 133 -2.47 -10.86 -11.20
C GLN A 133 -1.57 -10.81 -9.97
N ARG A 134 -1.79 -9.85 -9.07
CA ARG A 134 -1.03 -9.75 -7.81
C ARG A 134 -1.29 -10.94 -6.91
N MET A 135 -2.55 -11.34 -6.76
CA MET A 135 -2.93 -12.57 -6.05
C MET A 135 -2.32 -13.82 -6.69
N GLN A 136 -2.28 -13.89 -8.02
CA GLN A 136 -1.64 -15.01 -8.73
C GLN A 136 -0.13 -15.07 -8.46
N ILE A 137 0.58 -13.93 -8.43
CA ILE A 137 2.00 -13.86 -8.06
C ILE A 137 2.19 -14.43 -6.65
N TYR A 138 1.42 -13.96 -5.68
CA TYR A 138 1.51 -14.44 -4.30
C TYR A 138 1.27 -15.95 -4.21
N ASN A 139 0.15 -16.46 -4.73
CA ASN A 139 -0.18 -17.88 -4.64
C ASN A 139 0.86 -18.78 -5.34
N THR A 140 1.35 -18.35 -6.51
CA THR A 140 2.35 -19.09 -7.28
C THR A 140 3.69 -19.16 -6.56
N GLU A 141 4.16 -18.04 -6.00
CA GLU A 141 5.43 -18.01 -5.28
C GLU A 141 5.33 -18.66 -3.90
N LYS A 142 4.17 -18.54 -3.24
CA LYS A 142 3.89 -19.23 -1.97
C LYS A 142 3.94 -20.74 -2.14
N ALA A 143 3.36 -21.27 -3.22
CA ALA A 143 3.41 -22.72 -3.52
C ALA A 143 4.83 -23.24 -3.79
N LYS A 144 5.76 -22.38 -4.24
CA LYS A 144 7.17 -22.72 -4.43
C LYS A 144 7.96 -22.73 -3.12
N GLY A 145 7.40 -22.24 -2.02
CA GLY A 145 8.13 -21.98 -0.79
C GLY A 145 9.07 -20.78 -0.91
N THR A 146 8.80 -19.84 -1.82
CA THR A 146 9.60 -18.61 -1.96
C THR A 146 9.58 -17.82 -0.66
N ASP A 147 10.72 -17.23 -0.29
CA ASP A 147 10.83 -16.35 0.88
C ASP A 147 9.81 -15.19 0.80
N PRO A 148 9.04 -14.91 1.87
CA PRO A 148 7.98 -13.90 1.83
C PRO A 148 8.46 -12.48 1.48
N VAL A 149 9.70 -12.10 1.81
CA VAL A 149 10.27 -10.80 1.41
C VAL A 149 10.45 -10.75 -0.10
N ILE A 150 10.85 -11.87 -0.72
CA ILE A 150 10.95 -11.98 -2.19
C ILE A 150 9.55 -11.90 -2.82
N ILE A 151 8.53 -12.52 -2.22
CA ILE A 151 7.14 -12.43 -2.72
C ILE A 151 6.65 -10.97 -2.66
N LEU A 152 6.84 -10.30 -1.52
CA LEU A 152 6.48 -8.89 -1.32
C LEU A 152 7.20 -7.98 -2.33
N SER A 153 8.51 -8.17 -2.48
CA SER A 153 9.37 -7.49 -3.45
C SER A 153 8.85 -7.62 -4.88
N LYS A 154 8.48 -8.84 -5.31
CA LYS A 154 7.88 -9.08 -6.64
C LYS A 154 6.56 -8.36 -6.84
N MET A 155 5.70 -8.29 -5.82
CA MET A 155 4.41 -7.60 -5.92
C MET A 155 4.56 -6.08 -5.94
N ILE A 156 5.53 -5.53 -5.21
CA ILE A 156 5.92 -4.12 -5.29
C ILE A 156 6.39 -3.79 -6.71
N ASP A 157 7.29 -4.60 -7.28
CA ASP A 157 7.81 -4.37 -8.63
C ASP A 157 6.72 -4.53 -9.71
N PHE A 158 5.85 -5.52 -9.57
CA PHE A 158 4.68 -5.67 -10.42
C PHE A 158 3.76 -4.45 -10.34
N THR A 159 3.54 -3.89 -9.14
CA THR A 159 2.72 -2.69 -8.98
C THR A 159 3.42 -1.49 -9.60
N ASN A 160 4.73 -1.33 -9.39
CA ASN A 160 5.56 -0.27 -10.00
C ASN A 160 5.63 -0.31 -11.53
N SER A 161 5.33 -1.45 -12.16
CA SER A 161 5.28 -1.58 -13.62
C SER A 161 3.91 -1.27 -14.23
N GLN A 162 2.88 -1.02 -13.40
CA GLN A 162 1.55 -0.64 -13.91
C GLN A 162 1.54 0.77 -14.49
N SER A 163 0.49 1.07 -15.25
CA SER A 163 0.31 2.38 -15.90
C SER A 163 0.40 3.54 -14.91
N ARG A 164 0.94 4.68 -15.35
CA ARG A 164 1.01 5.90 -14.54
C ARG A 164 -0.36 6.30 -13.99
N ASP A 165 -1.41 6.14 -14.78
CA ASP A 165 -2.77 6.50 -14.39
C ASP A 165 -3.26 5.64 -13.23
N TYR A 166 -3.04 4.33 -13.27
CA TYR A 166 -3.33 3.44 -12.16
C TYR A 166 -2.53 3.79 -10.90
N LEU A 167 -1.23 4.06 -11.04
CA LEU A 167 -0.37 4.40 -9.90
C LEU A 167 -0.75 5.76 -9.29
N ALA A 168 -1.14 6.72 -10.11
CA ALA A 168 -1.66 8.00 -9.65
C ALA A 168 -3.02 7.80 -8.95
N ALA A 169 -3.94 7.06 -9.57
CA ALA A 169 -5.28 6.81 -9.04
C ALA A 169 -5.25 6.15 -7.65
N THR A 170 -4.33 5.22 -7.43
CA THR A 170 -4.17 4.48 -6.17
C THR A 170 -3.36 5.22 -5.11
N GLY A 171 -2.82 6.40 -5.45
CA GLY A 171 -1.88 7.11 -4.56
C GLY A 171 -0.54 6.39 -4.37
N TRP A 172 -0.23 5.39 -5.18
CA TRP A 172 1.01 4.61 -5.10
C TRP A 172 2.27 5.42 -5.39
N LEU A 173 2.11 6.53 -6.11
CA LEU A 173 3.19 7.48 -6.42
C LEU A 173 3.40 8.55 -5.35
N ALA A 174 2.48 8.68 -4.39
CA ALA A 174 2.49 9.73 -3.39
C ALA A 174 3.56 9.48 -2.34
#